data_AF-A0A7J5E8X8-F1
#
_entry.id   AF-A0A7J5E8X8-F1
#
_cell.length_a   1.000
_cell.length_b   1.000
_cell.length_c   1.000
_cell.angle_alpha   90.00
_cell.angle_beta   90.00
_cell.angle_gamma   90.00
#
_symmetry.space_group_name_H-M   'P 1'
#
loop_
_entity.id
_entity.type
_entity.pdbx_description
1 polymer ?
#
loop_
_entity_poly.entity_id
_entity_poly.type
_entity_poly.pdbx_seq_one_letter_code
_entity_poly.pdbx_strand_id
1 'polypeptide(L)'
;TNLEGVSKGSKVLIENSSWSEKEKTLFADVGNTEEKYRFALEAALKTVLNNLLVENFEDLQKASAYLKNNDLGKASFYLLNGSENGKKTFVEKLGAYSLKRKAKKIEKEDSFLEWTLSLVKTDRKWEPYFRKVLSNTAVVKSLDAAIDLSHKYTGYNFVTLEGDIVQSSGIVEAGSSPKQDETLFGRKQLLVNLKNELPNYQKNLEKLKEEIELTEEQISSIDLKTLSEQGKLILNDITNLEKQISQFEFEKKKASEEIEKAQQQIQEYAKESNHHQDEIKELESVIEKLKEQKHNLDYKIVDYEIELKNFETSFNNLVEEHNQKKLELERLRGQLQNTENIIKRAEENKATILSTIEKRESDISETSAEIELIKESTEDVRLELDELNFEKQKLSVQEAEIENKLKGIKEEASKFENELSKFRSERQEVSDYIHGADVKLNEINFRLENLVEHIKEEYSTDLEFKEFEDGETFDFKERRNEVHGLKEQIKNLGPINLLAYSEYEEERERMEFLQNQRNDLVNSEKDLIKTINEINETAQNLFAETFMEIK
;
A
#
# COMPACT_ATOMS: atom_id res chain seq x y z
N THR A 1 -90.83 95.09 74.80
CA THR A 1 -90.47 94.38 76.04
C THR A 1 -91.06 93.00 75.94
N ASN A 2 -90.22 91.95 75.97
CA ASN A 2 -90.75 90.59 75.95
C ASN A 2 -91.30 90.29 77.35
N LEU A 3 -92.63 90.28 77.49
CA LEU A 3 -93.33 90.08 78.77
C LEU A 3 -93.58 88.58 79.07
N GLU A 4 -92.86 87.67 78.40
CA GLU A 4 -92.25 86.47 79.00
C GLU A 4 -92.50 86.21 80.49
N GLY A 5 -93.43 85.33 80.91
CA GLY A 5 -93.55 84.91 82.31
C GLY A 5 -94.22 85.89 83.29
N VAL A 6 -94.66 87.06 82.80
CA VAL A 6 -95.40 88.07 83.58
C VAL A 6 -96.90 87.77 83.54
N SER A 7 -97.61 87.99 84.65
CA SER A 7 -99.07 87.76 84.73
C SER A 7 -99.85 88.57 83.69
N LYS A 8 -100.96 88.04 83.15
CA LYS A 8 -101.80 88.72 82.14
C LYS A 8 -102.21 90.14 82.58
N GLY A 9 -102.58 90.31 83.86
CA GLY A 9 -102.93 91.62 84.40
C GLY A 9 -101.74 92.58 84.46
N SER A 10 -100.55 92.11 84.85
CA SER A 10 -99.33 92.92 84.86
C SER A 10 -98.93 93.36 83.44
N LYS A 11 -99.09 92.51 82.40
CA LYS A 11 -98.80 92.88 81.00
C LYS A 11 -99.67 94.03 80.53
N VAL A 12 -100.98 93.92 80.75
CA VAL A 12 -101.95 94.93 80.31
C VAL A 12 -101.71 96.28 81.01
N LEU A 13 -101.30 96.27 82.28
CA LEU A 13 -100.97 97.49 83.01
C LEU A 13 -99.66 98.15 82.55
N ILE A 14 -98.68 97.39 82.05
CA ILE A 14 -97.44 97.95 81.48
C ILE A 14 -97.71 98.56 80.11
N GLU A 15 -98.53 97.90 79.30
CA GLU A 15 -98.88 98.35 77.95
C GLU A 15 -99.84 99.55 77.96
N ASN A 16 -100.67 99.70 79.00
CA ASN A 16 -101.65 100.78 79.09
C ASN A 16 -101.26 101.89 80.08
N SER A 17 -101.19 103.12 79.58
CA SER A 17 -100.79 104.32 80.33
C SER A 17 -101.90 104.94 81.20
N SER A 18 -103.18 104.60 81.01
CA SER A 18 -104.34 105.32 81.58
C SER A 18 -104.48 105.33 83.12
N TRP A 19 -103.87 104.40 83.85
CA TRP A 19 -104.08 104.24 85.30
C TRP A 19 -103.06 104.98 86.20
N SER A 20 -101.95 105.50 85.66
CA SER A 20 -100.95 106.28 86.40
C SER A 20 -100.13 107.14 85.43
N GLU A 21 -99.81 108.37 85.82
CA GLU A 21 -98.94 109.31 85.07
C GLU A 21 -97.44 109.07 85.33
N LYS A 22 -97.09 108.18 86.27
CA LYS A 22 -95.70 107.86 86.64
C LYS A 22 -95.15 106.68 85.84
N GLU A 23 -93.83 106.54 85.89
CA GLU A 23 -93.08 105.47 85.22
C GLU A 23 -93.54 104.08 85.71
N LYS A 24 -93.97 103.25 84.77
CA LYS A 24 -94.48 101.90 85.01
C LYS A 24 -93.35 100.93 84.74
N THR A 25 -92.88 100.25 85.77
CA THR A 25 -91.77 99.31 85.59
C THR A 25 -91.95 98.08 86.45
N LEU A 26 -91.56 96.94 85.89
CA LEU A 26 -91.44 95.71 86.64
C LEU A 26 -90.22 95.78 87.55
N PHE A 27 -90.28 95.09 88.67
CA PHE A 27 -89.13 94.94 89.55
C PHE A 27 -87.92 94.35 88.81
N ALA A 28 -88.13 93.41 87.88
CA ALA A 28 -87.08 92.81 87.06
C ALA A 28 -86.33 93.79 86.14
N ASP A 29 -86.99 94.89 85.72
CA ASP A 29 -86.47 95.83 84.71
C ASP A 29 -85.72 97.03 85.32
N VAL A 30 -85.80 97.23 86.64
CA VAL A 30 -85.23 98.40 87.33
C VAL A 30 -83.86 98.16 87.96
N GLY A 31 -83.30 96.97 87.82
CA GLY A 31 -82.00 96.62 88.38
C GLY A 31 -81.23 95.66 87.49
N ASN A 32 -79.93 95.58 87.75
CA ASN A 32 -79.04 94.63 87.10
C ASN A 32 -77.94 94.19 88.07
N THR A 33 -77.13 93.22 87.67
CA THR A 33 -75.97 92.75 88.42
C THR A 33 -74.89 92.23 87.46
N GLU A 34 -73.76 91.81 88.02
CA GLU A 34 -72.72 91.10 87.27
C GLU A 34 -73.18 89.68 86.95
N GLU A 35 -72.76 89.16 85.79
CA GLU A 35 -73.23 87.88 85.26
C GLU A 35 -73.07 86.73 86.25
N LYS A 36 -71.95 86.69 86.98
CA LYS A 36 -71.66 85.70 88.03
C LYS A 36 -72.67 85.66 89.19
N TYR A 37 -73.42 86.74 89.45
CA TYR A 37 -74.38 86.84 90.55
C TYR A 37 -75.83 86.84 90.08
N ARG A 38 -76.07 86.68 88.77
CA ARG A 38 -77.40 86.81 88.19
C ARG A 38 -78.37 85.77 88.77
N PHE A 39 -77.98 84.50 88.84
CA PHE A 39 -78.84 83.44 89.38
C PHE A 39 -79.12 83.63 90.88
N ALA A 40 -78.12 84.06 91.65
CA ALA A 40 -78.29 84.38 93.07
C ALA A 40 -79.33 85.51 93.29
N LEU A 41 -79.25 86.59 92.52
CA LEU A 41 -80.18 87.70 92.64
C LEU A 41 -81.56 87.40 92.05
N GLU A 42 -81.63 86.62 90.97
CA GLU A 42 -82.88 86.10 90.41
C GLU A 42 -83.65 85.31 91.47
N ALA A 43 -82.99 84.35 92.13
CA ALA A 43 -83.59 83.53 93.18
C ALA A 43 -84.00 84.37 94.40
N ALA A 44 -83.16 85.31 94.83
CA ALA A 44 -83.45 86.22 95.94
C ALA A 44 -84.64 87.15 95.67
N LEU A 45 -84.87 87.53 94.41
CA LEU A 45 -85.94 88.43 94.00
C LEU A 45 -87.16 87.71 93.41
N LYS A 46 -87.11 86.38 93.24
CA LYS A 46 -88.10 85.59 92.50
C LYS A 46 -89.56 85.92 92.83
N THR A 47 -89.85 86.13 94.11
CA THR A 47 -91.21 86.44 94.60
C THR A 47 -91.70 87.84 94.22
N VAL A 48 -90.80 88.75 93.84
CA VAL A 48 -91.09 90.16 93.52
C VAL A 48 -90.74 90.57 92.09
N LEU A 49 -89.95 89.80 91.34
CA LEU A 49 -89.48 90.15 89.98
C LEU A 49 -90.63 90.57 89.04
N ASN A 50 -91.75 89.87 89.14
CA ASN A 50 -92.95 90.10 88.32
C ASN A 50 -93.93 91.15 88.88
N ASN A 51 -93.56 91.80 90.00
CA ASN A 51 -94.42 92.79 90.62
C ASN A 51 -94.22 94.15 89.95
N LEU A 52 -95.32 94.87 89.76
CA LEU A 52 -95.31 96.26 89.36
C LEU A 52 -94.93 97.14 90.54
N LEU A 53 -93.91 97.98 90.36
CA LEU A 53 -93.51 98.93 91.38
C LEU A 53 -94.51 100.09 91.44
N VAL A 54 -95.04 100.36 92.63
CA VAL A 54 -96.00 101.45 92.86
C VAL A 54 -95.58 102.23 94.09
N GLU A 55 -95.56 103.56 93.96
CA GLU A 55 -95.09 104.46 95.01
C GLU A 55 -96.17 104.81 96.04
N ASN A 56 -97.45 104.86 95.65
CA ASN A 56 -98.56 105.30 96.50
C ASN A 56 -99.78 104.36 96.43
N PHE A 57 -100.65 104.45 97.44
CA PHE A 57 -101.84 103.61 97.53
C PHE A 57 -102.91 103.99 96.49
N GLU A 58 -102.93 105.24 96.03
CA GLU A 58 -103.90 105.74 95.05
C GLU A 58 -103.69 105.10 93.67
N ASP A 59 -102.45 105.00 93.20
CA ASP A 59 -102.10 104.35 91.94
C ASP A 59 -102.39 102.85 91.99
N LEU A 60 -102.17 102.21 93.15
CA LEU A 60 -102.55 100.81 93.37
C LEU A 60 -104.08 100.63 93.26
N GLN A 61 -104.86 101.54 93.86
CA GLN A 61 -106.32 101.50 93.76
C GLN A 61 -106.80 101.71 92.32
N LYS A 62 -106.27 102.72 91.61
CA LYS A 62 -106.60 102.98 90.19
C LYS A 62 -106.26 101.77 89.31
N ALA A 63 -105.08 101.19 89.48
CA ALA A 63 -104.67 99.98 88.76
C ALA A 63 -105.57 98.79 89.05
N SER A 64 -105.91 98.56 90.32
CA SER A 64 -106.78 97.46 90.74
C SER A 64 -108.23 97.63 90.24
N ALA A 65 -108.77 98.85 90.27
CA ALA A 65 -110.09 99.18 89.75
C ALA A 65 -110.13 99.03 88.23
N TYR A 66 -109.07 99.45 87.54
CA TYR A 66 -108.93 99.27 86.09
C TYR A 66 -108.93 97.78 85.70
N LEU A 67 -108.17 96.94 86.42
CA LEU A 67 -108.17 95.49 86.17
C LEU A 67 -109.53 94.85 86.46
N LYS A 68 -110.19 95.27 87.56
CA LYS A 68 -111.48 94.70 87.98
C LYS A 68 -112.64 95.13 87.09
N ASN A 69 -112.70 96.40 86.67
CA ASN A 69 -113.80 96.91 85.85
C ASN A 69 -113.79 96.37 84.41
N ASN A 70 -112.64 95.87 83.94
CA ASN A 70 -112.45 95.39 82.58
C ASN A 70 -112.16 93.87 82.50
N ASP A 71 -112.26 93.14 83.62
CA ASP A 71 -111.98 91.70 83.71
C ASP A 71 -110.61 91.27 83.12
N LEU A 72 -109.57 92.09 83.35
CA LEU A 72 -108.24 91.94 82.72
C LEU A 72 -107.29 91.02 83.51
N GLY A 73 -107.81 90.28 84.50
CA GLY A 73 -107.05 89.38 85.36
C GLY A 73 -106.46 90.07 86.59
N LYS A 74 -105.55 89.37 87.28
CA LYS A 74 -104.86 89.88 88.48
C LYS A 74 -103.43 90.29 88.15
N ALA A 75 -102.93 91.30 88.86
CA ALA A 75 -101.53 91.71 88.85
C ALA A 75 -101.00 91.78 90.28
N SER A 76 -99.70 91.48 90.43
CA SER A 76 -99.00 91.66 91.69
C SER A 76 -98.33 93.03 91.70
N PHE A 77 -98.48 93.77 92.79
CA PHE A 77 -97.90 95.08 92.97
C PHE A 77 -96.98 95.07 94.18
N TYR A 78 -95.87 95.80 94.10
CA TYR A 78 -95.00 96.03 95.23
C TYR A 78 -95.17 97.48 95.68
N LEU A 79 -95.89 97.66 96.80
CA LEU A 79 -96.13 98.96 97.41
C LEU A 79 -95.07 99.26 98.48
N LEU A 80 -94.39 100.40 98.34
CA LEU A 80 -93.46 100.87 99.37
C LEU A 80 -94.25 101.52 100.53
N ASN A 81 -94.69 100.72 101.51
CA ASN A 81 -95.36 101.28 102.70
C ASN A 81 -94.44 102.29 103.42
N GLY A 82 -94.86 103.55 103.49
CA GLY A 82 -94.11 104.69 104.04
C GLY A 82 -93.99 104.76 105.57
N SER A 83 -94.02 103.63 106.29
CA SER A 83 -93.97 103.63 107.77
C SER A 83 -92.61 103.22 108.36
N GLU A 84 -91.51 103.87 107.93
CA GLU A 84 -90.23 103.84 108.67
C GLU A 84 -89.88 105.18 109.34
N ASN A 85 -90.81 106.14 109.37
CA ASN A 85 -90.66 107.44 110.05
C ASN A 85 -91.37 107.53 111.41
N GLY A 86 -91.86 106.41 111.96
CA GLY A 86 -92.30 106.34 113.35
C GLY A 86 -91.10 106.29 114.30
N LYS A 87 -91.13 107.04 115.41
CA LYS A 87 -90.09 106.98 116.45
C LYS A 87 -89.92 105.51 116.89
N LYS A 88 -88.82 104.86 116.45
CA LYS A 88 -88.50 103.47 116.83
C LYS A 88 -88.64 103.32 118.35
N THR A 89 -89.57 102.49 118.78
CA THR A 89 -89.77 102.18 120.21
C THR A 89 -88.51 101.51 120.77
N PHE A 90 -88.32 101.56 122.09
CA PHE A 90 -87.13 101.00 122.74
C PHE A 90 -86.91 99.51 122.39
N VAL A 91 -88.00 98.77 122.21
CA VAL A 91 -88.01 97.36 121.77
C VAL A 91 -87.53 97.20 120.33
N GLU A 92 -87.94 98.10 119.42
CA GLU A 92 -87.49 98.10 118.01
C GLU A 92 -86.02 98.53 117.87
N LYS A 93 -85.52 99.44 118.74
CA LYS A 93 -84.10 99.79 118.80
C LYS A 93 -83.23 98.64 119.31
N LEU A 94 -83.71 97.87 120.28
CA LEU A 94 -83.04 96.64 120.77
C LEU A 94 -83.03 95.54 119.71
N GLY A 95 -84.14 95.34 119.00
CA GLY A 95 -84.24 94.41 117.87
C GLY A 95 -83.26 94.75 116.74
N ALA A 96 -83.18 96.03 116.35
CA ALA A 96 -82.23 96.50 115.34
C ALA A 96 -80.76 96.35 115.76
N TYR A 97 -80.44 96.46 117.06
CA TYR A 97 -79.09 96.24 117.59
C TYR A 97 -78.70 94.74 117.57
N SER A 98 -79.66 93.85 117.84
CA SER A 98 -79.49 92.39 117.75
C SER A 98 -79.28 91.93 116.30
N LEU A 99 -80.10 92.43 115.36
CA LEU A 99 -79.97 92.19 113.92
C LEU A 99 -78.62 92.66 113.38
N LYS A 100 -78.17 93.89 113.71
CA LYS A 100 -76.85 94.38 113.27
C LYS A 100 -75.67 93.56 113.82
N ARG A 101 -75.76 93.01 115.04
CA ARG A 101 -74.74 92.09 115.58
C ARG A 101 -74.74 90.75 114.85
N LYS A 102 -75.92 90.22 114.50
CA LYS A 102 -76.03 88.97 113.73
C LYS A 102 -75.49 89.14 112.31
N ALA A 103 -75.81 90.23 111.61
CA ALA A 103 -75.25 90.55 110.30
C ALA A 103 -73.71 90.56 110.30
N LYS A 104 -73.08 91.24 111.27
CA LYS A 104 -71.61 91.25 111.42
C LYS A 104 -71.00 89.89 111.78
N LYS A 105 -71.79 88.95 112.32
CA LYS A 105 -71.33 87.58 112.55
C LYS A 105 -71.41 86.76 111.27
N ILE A 106 -72.50 86.91 110.51
CA ILE A 106 -72.66 86.29 109.18
C ILE A 106 -71.51 86.71 108.25
N GLU A 107 -71.15 88.00 108.22
CA GLU A 107 -70.01 88.51 107.44
C GLU A 107 -68.66 87.85 107.78
N LYS A 108 -68.53 87.23 108.96
CA LYS A 108 -67.31 86.55 109.42
C LYS A 108 -67.32 85.05 109.20
N GLU A 109 -68.43 84.49 108.72
CA GLU A 109 -68.52 83.06 108.40
C GLU A 109 -67.76 82.79 107.09
N ASP A 110 -66.95 81.74 107.04
CA ASP A 110 -66.12 81.42 105.86
C ASP A 110 -66.94 81.16 104.58
N SER A 111 -68.21 80.80 104.74
CA SER A 111 -69.14 80.52 103.64
C SER A 111 -69.89 81.75 103.12
N PHE A 112 -69.79 82.90 103.79
CA PHE A 112 -70.36 84.16 103.33
C PHE A 112 -69.55 84.71 102.15
N LEU A 113 -70.25 85.15 101.10
CA LEU A 113 -69.64 85.80 99.95
C LEU A 113 -69.88 87.31 99.99
N GLU A 114 -71.15 87.73 99.96
CA GLU A 114 -71.51 89.13 99.87
C GLU A 114 -72.99 89.34 100.22
N TRP A 115 -73.39 90.55 100.64
CA TRP A 115 -74.81 90.87 100.82
C TRP A 115 -75.48 91.09 99.47
N THR A 116 -76.64 90.46 99.23
CA THR A 116 -77.33 90.60 97.93
C THR A 116 -77.62 92.06 97.57
N LEU A 117 -77.88 92.93 98.55
CA LEU A 117 -78.13 94.35 98.33
C LEU A 117 -76.94 95.09 97.71
N SER A 118 -75.69 94.75 98.04
CA SER A 118 -74.49 95.41 97.47
C SER A 118 -74.21 94.99 96.03
N LEU A 119 -74.78 93.85 95.60
CA LEU A 119 -74.63 93.28 94.25
C LEU A 119 -75.61 93.87 93.23
N VAL A 120 -76.60 94.66 93.66
CA VAL A 120 -77.58 95.28 92.79
C VAL A 120 -77.08 96.61 92.25
N LYS A 121 -77.05 96.74 90.92
CA LYS A 121 -76.83 97.98 90.18
C LYS A 121 -78.20 98.51 89.76
N THR A 122 -78.66 99.59 90.38
CA THR A 122 -79.99 100.20 90.13
C THR A 122 -79.94 101.72 90.27
N ASP A 123 -80.89 102.42 89.66
CA ASP A 123 -81.05 103.86 89.84
C ASP A 123 -81.45 104.20 91.28
N ARG A 124 -80.97 105.35 91.78
CA ARG A 124 -81.20 105.81 93.17
C ARG A 124 -82.68 105.85 93.59
N LYS A 125 -83.60 106.04 92.63
CA LYS A 125 -85.05 106.05 92.86
C LYS A 125 -85.61 104.68 93.28
N TRP A 126 -85.00 103.58 92.83
CA TRP A 126 -85.47 102.21 93.06
C TRP A 126 -84.74 101.49 94.20
N GLU A 127 -83.62 102.04 94.67
CA GLU A 127 -82.84 101.49 95.79
C GLU A 127 -83.68 101.12 97.04
N PRO A 128 -84.70 101.91 97.47
CA PRO A 128 -85.53 101.54 98.62
C PRO A 128 -86.27 100.21 98.46
N TYR A 129 -86.66 99.85 97.23
CA TYR A 129 -87.36 98.60 96.92
C TYR A 129 -86.43 97.40 97.09
N PHE A 130 -85.23 97.47 96.51
CA PHE A 130 -84.20 96.44 96.69
C PHE A 130 -83.77 96.32 98.14
N ARG A 131 -83.57 97.44 98.84
CA ARG A 131 -83.23 97.45 100.28
C ARG A 131 -84.27 96.70 101.11
N LYS A 132 -85.55 96.89 100.84
CA LYS A 132 -86.62 96.22 101.59
C LYS A 132 -86.67 94.72 101.35
N VAL A 133 -86.43 94.27 100.11
CA VAL A 133 -86.49 92.84 99.75
C VAL A 133 -85.20 92.08 100.10
N LEU A 134 -84.05 92.72 99.91
CA LEU A 134 -82.73 92.06 99.96
C LEU A 134 -81.92 92.36 101.24
N SER A 135 -82.38 93.25 102.12
CA SER A 135 -81.62 93.66 103.33
C SER A 135 -81.20 92.51 104.24
N ASN A 136 -81.97 91.42 104.26
CA ASN A 136 -81.70 90.25 105.09
C ASN A 136 -81.29 89.03 104.25
N THR A 137 -80.85 89.22 103.00
CA THR A 137 -80.47 88.12 102.12
C THR A 137 -78.97 88.18 101.81
N ALA A 138 -78.23 87.11 102.13
CA ALA A 138 -76.80 86.98 101.89
C ALA A 138 -76.49 85.93 100.83
N VAL A 139 -75.47 86.18 100.00
CA VAL A 139 -74.94 85.18 99.06
C VAL A 139 -73.90 84.32 99.79
N VAL A 140 -73.99 83.00 99.59
CA VAL A 140 -73.12 82.01 100.22
C VAL A 140 -72.57 81.02 99.20
N LYS A 141 -71.51 80.28 99.60
CA LYS A 141 -70.78 79.38 98.69
C LYS A 141 -71.57 78.16 98.21
N SER A 142 -72.40 77.55 99.06
CA SER A 142 -73.08 76.28 98.76
C SER A 142 -74.43 76.16 99.47
N LEU A 143 -75.27 75.23 99.00
CA LEU A 143 -76.58 74.96 99.59
C LEU A 143 -76.44 74.44 101.03
N ASP A 144 -75.49 73.54 101.30
CA ASP A 144 -75.22 73.05 102.65
C ASP A 144 -74.89 74.20 103.61
N ALA A 145 -74.05 75.15 103.16
CA ALA A 145 -73.75 76.34 103.94
C ALA A 145 -74.97 77.25 104.13
N ALA A 146 -75.84 77.38 103.12
CA ALA A 146 -77.09 78.13 103.23
C ALA A 146 -78.01 77.54 104.31
N ILE A 147 -78.14 76.21 104.35
CA ILE A 147 -78.95 75.48 105.33
C ILE A 147 -78.35 75.65 106.74
N ASP A 148 -77.05 75.41 106.91
CA ASP A 148 -76.34 75.56 108.20
C ASP A 148 -76.48 76.98 108.77
N LEU A 149 -76.30 77.99 107.92
CA LEU A 149 -76.42 79.39 108.32
C LEU A 149 -77.88 79.77 108.62
N SER A 150 -78.86 79.20 107.93
CA SER A 150 -80.28 79.44 108.21
C SER A 150 -80.68 78.96 109.61
N HIS A 151 -80.13 77.83 110.07
CA HIS A 151 -80.33 77.32 111.42
C HIS A 151 -79.65 78.20 112.48
N LYS A 152 -78.43 78.66 112.22
CA LYS A 152 -77.65 79.51 113.14
C LYS A 152 -78.21 80.94 113.25
N TYR A 153 -78.69 81.50 112.14
CA TYR A 153 -79.07 82.89 112.01
C TYR A 153 -80.53 83.04 111.55
N THR A 154 -81.46 82.80 112.47
CA THR A 154 -82.88 83.02 112.22
C THR A 154 -83.18 84.48 111.83
N GLY A 155 -84.01 84.64 110.80
CA GLY A 155 -84.41 85.94 110.24
C GLY A 155 -83.60 86.42 109.03
N TYR A 156 -82.63 85.63 108.55
CA TYR A 156 -81.89 85.87 107.31
C TYR A 156 -82.20 84.82 106.25
N ASN A 157 -82.15 85.23 104.99
CA ASN A 157 -82.23 84.34 103.84
C ASN A 157 -80.82 84.16 103.28
N PHE A 158 -80.53 82.97 102.76
CA PHE A 158 -79.23 82.64 102.19
C PHE A 158 -79.42 82.10 100.78
N VAL A 159 -78.61 82.59 99.84
CA VAL A 159 -78.71 82.21 98.43
C VAL A 159 -77.35 81.81 97.86
N THR A 160 -77.28 80.77 97.04
CA THR A 160 -76.05 80.31 96.40
C THR A 160 -75.80 81.04 95.07
N LEU A 161 -74.57 80.96 94.53
CA LEU A 161 -74.25 81.49 93.20
C LEU A 161 -75.06 80.80 92.08
N GLU A 162 -75.46 79.55 92.31
CA GLU A 162 -76.20 78.72 91.35
C GLU A 162 -77.72 78.97 91.39
N GLY A 163 -78.20 79.76 92.36
CA GLY A 163 -79.60 80.17 92.48
C GLY A 163 -80.43 79.35 93.47
N ASP A 164 -79.82 78.51 94.31
CA ASP A 164 -80.55 77.86 95.41
C ASP A 164 -80.77 78.86 96.54
N ILE A 165 -81.98 78.91 97.12
CA ILE A 165 -82.32 79.84 98.19
C ILE A 165 -82.93 79.12 99.40
N VAL A 166 -82.44 79.47 100.58
CA VAL A 166 -82.98 79.08 101.87
C VAL A 166 -83.55 80.32 102.54
N GLN A 167 -84.88 80.39 102.64
CA GLN A 167 -85.57 81.51 103.26
C GLN A 167 -85.71 81.30 104.78
N SER A 168 -85.69 82.40 105.52
CA SER A 168 -85.95 82.43 106.96
C SER A 168 -87.33 81.90 107.36
N SER A 169 -88.27 81.81 106.41
CA SER A 169 -89.59 81.17 106.56
C SER A 169 -89.54 79.63 106.61
N GLY A 170 -88.39 79.03 106.31
CA GLY A 170 -88.20 77.58 106.19
C GLY A 170 -88.41 77.03 104.77
N ILE A 171 -88.67 77.90 103.79
CA ILE A 171 -88.77 77.50 102.37
C ILE A 171 -87.36 77.32 101.81
N VAL A 172 -87.08 76.13 101.25
CA VAL A 172 -85.86 75.84 100.50
C VAL A 172 -86.24 75.60 99.05
N GLU A 173 -85.67 76.38 98.15
CA GLU A 173 -85.73 76.13 96.70
C GLU A 173 -84.32 75.77 96.23
N ALA A 174 -84.16 74.54 95.75
CA ALA A 174 -82.88 74.04 95.24
C ALA A 174 -83.13 73.14 94.01
N GLY A 175 -82.18 73.11 93.06
CA GLY A 175 -82.30 72.30 91.86
C GLY A 175 -81.38 72.72 90.72
N SER A 176 -81.66 72.28 89.50
CA SER A 176 -80.89 72.69 88.32
C SER A 176 -81.04 74.19 88.08
N SER A 177 -79.92 74.91 87.92
CA SER A 177 -79.93 76.33 87.58
C SER A 177 -80.71 76.58 86.28
N PRO A 178 -81.54 77.64 86.22
CA PRO A 178 -82.24 78.01 84.99
C PRO A 178 -81.25 78.39 83.88
N LYS A 179 -81.66 78.22 82.61
CA LYS A 179 -80.83 78.69 81.49
C LYS A 179 -80.73 80.22 81.52
N GLN A 180 -79.62 80.79 81.04
CA GLN A 180 -79.41 82.25 81.06
C GLN A 180 -80.58 83.04 80.44
N ASP A 181 -81.19 82.53 79.37
CA ASP A 181 -82.31 83.16 78.67
C ASP A 181 -83.65 83.15 79.45
N GLU A 182 -83.73 82.35 80.51
CA GLU A 182 -84.91 82.20 81.37
C GLU A 182 -84.91 83.17 82.57
N THR A 183 -83.78 83.84 82.82
CA THR A 183 -83.67 84.86 83.89
C THR A 183 -84.34 86.16 83.47
N LEU A 184 -85.16 86.75 84.35
CA LEU A 184 -85.83 88.03 84.13
C LEU A 184 -84.94 89.20 84.59
N PHE A 185 -84.16 89.02 85.65
CA PHE A 185 -83.31 90.06 86.22
C PHE A 185 -82.06 90.31 85.38
N GLY A 186 -81.87 91.54 84.89
CA GLY A 186 -80.72 91.92 84.06
C GLY A 186 -80.80 91.49 82.59
N ARG A 187 -81.89 90.82 82.16
CA ARG A 187 -82.13 90.39 80.77
C ARG A 187 -82.10 91.54 79.77
N LYS A 188 -82.63 92.70 80.15
CA LYS A 188 -82.62 93.91 79.31
C LYS A 188 -81.19 94.37 78.98
N GLN A 189 -80.27 94.29 79.94
CA GLN A 189 -78.86 94.63 79.70
C GLN A 189 -78.15 93.56 78.85
N LEU A 190 -78.43 92.28 79.08
CA LEU A 190 -77.88 91.18 78.28
C LEU A 190 -78.19 91.36 76.78
N LEU A 191 -79.43 91.74 76.46
CA LEU A 191 -79.84 92.05 75.09
C LEU A 191 -79.05 93.22 74.47
N VAL A 192 -78.76 94.25 75.25
CA VAL A 192 -77.94 95.38 74.77
C VAL A 192 -76.51 94.93 74.49
N ASN A 193 -75.92 94.12 75.36
CA ASN A 193 -74.57 93.58 75.15
C ASN A 193 -74.50 92.70 73.90
N LEU A 194 -75.44 91.75 73.74
CA LEU A 194 -75.52 90.88 72.56
C LEU A 194 -75.71 91.68 71.25
N LYS A 195 -76.50 92.75 71.29
CA LYS A 195 -76.69 93.64 70.13
C LYS A 195 -75.41 94.38 69.73
N ASN A 196 -74.55 94.71 70.69
CA ASN A 196 -73.27 95.34 70.43
C ASN A 196 -72.19 94.36 69.94
N GLU A 197 -72.32 93.07 70.26
CA GLU A 197 -71.38 92.03 69.82
C GLU A 197 -71.68 91.50 68.41
N LEU A 198 -72.94 91.53 67.97
CA LEU A 198 -73.38 91.06 66.65
C LEU A 198 -72.54 91.59 65.46
N PRO A 199 -72.20 92.89 65.38
CA PRO A 199 -71.42 93.43 64.26
C PRO A 199 -70.00 92.84 64.18
N ASN A 200 -69.39 92.51 65.33
CA ASN A 200 -68.05 91.90 65.36
C ASN A 200 -68.09 90.48 64.78
N TYR A 201 -69.11 89.69 65.13
CA TYR A 201 -69.29 88.35 64.56
C TYR A 201 -69.60 88.40 63.07
N GLN A 202 -70.40 89.37 62.61
CA GLN A 202 -70.67 89.58 61.18
C GLN A 202 -69.39 89.89 60.40
N LYS A 203 -68.54 90.78 60.92
CA LYS A 203 -67.25 91.12 60.29
C LYS A 203 -66.30 89.93 60.21
N ASN A 204 -66.26 89.09 61.24
CA ASN A 204 -65.43 87.88 61.22
C ASN A 204 -65.94 86.86 60.19
N LEU A 205 -67.26 86.76 60.02
CA LEU A 205 -67.88 85.87 59.04
C LEU A 205 -67.58 86.30 57.60
N GLU A 206 -67.59 87.60 57.30
CA GLU A 206 -67.18 88.11 55.98
C GLU A 206 -65.71 87.80 55.69
N LYS A 207 -64.80 88.06 56.64
CA LYS A 207 -63.39 87.70 56.48
C LYS A 207 -63.18 86.22 56.19
N LEU A 208 -63.87 85.36 56.94
CA LEU A 208 -63.74 83.92 56.75
C LEU A 208 -64.28 83.47 55.38
N LYS A 209 -65.32 84.13 54.86
CA LYS A 209 -65.81 83.88 53.50
C LYS A 209 -64.78 84.27 52.43
N GLU A 210 -64.15 85.43 52.57
CA GLU A 210 -63.08 85.86 51.65
C GLU A 210 -61.89 84.88 51.67
N GLU A 211 -61.50 84.40 52.86
CA GLU A 211 -60.44 83.39 52.99
C GLU A 211 -60.82 82.07 52.32
N ILE A 212 -62.07 81.62 52.47
CA ILE A 212 -62.57 80.42 51.79
C ILE A 212 -62.52 80.59 50.27
N GLU A 213 -63.02 81.72 49.75
CA GLU A 213 -63.05 81.99 48.31
C GLU A 213 -61.64 82.03 47.71
N LEU A 214 -60.69 82.70 48.37
CA LEU A 214 -59.28 82.71 47.98
C LEU A 214 -58.67 81.31 48.00
N THR A 215 -59.00 80.50 49.02
CA THR A 215 -58.49 79.12 49.13
C THR A 215 -59.09 78.22 48.05
N GLU A 216 -60.38 78.38 47.72
CA GLU A 216 -61.05 77.65 46.65
C GLU A 216 -60.46 78.01 45.28
N GLU A 217 -60.19 79.30 45.02
CA GLU A 217 -59.49 79.73 43.81
C GLU A 217 -58.10 79.10 43.71
N GLN A 218 -57.32 79.13 44.80
CA GLN A 218 -56.00 78.49 44.85
C GLN A 218 -56.08 76.99 44.56
N ILE A 219 -57.04 76.26 45.14
CA ILE A 219 -57.24 74.83 44.88
C ILE A 219 -57.63 74.60 43.42
N SER A 220 -58.53 75.42 42.86
CA SER A 220 -58.98 75.28 41.46
C SER A 220 -57.86 75.53 40.45
N SER A 221 -56.89 76.37 40.79
CA SER A 221 -55.72 76.66 39.95
C SER A 221 -54.70 75.51 39.91
N ILE A 222 -54.78 74.57 40.85
CA ILE A 222 -53.95 73.36 40.84
C ILE A 222 -54.56 72.37 39.85
N ASP A 223 -54.01 72.36 38.63
CA ASP A 223 -54.37 71.37 37.63
C ASP A 223 -53.72 70.00 37.96
N LEU A 224 -54.35 69.28 38.91
CA LEU A 224 -53.96 67.94 39.33
C LEU A 224 -53.90 66.95 38.16
N LYS A 225 -54.66 67.20 37.08
CA LYS A 225 -54.67 66.33 35.91
C LYS A 225 -53.36 66.48 35.14
N THR A 226 -52.91 67.70 34.88
CA THR A 226 -51.60 67.94 34.22
C THR A 226 -50.44 67.39 35.03
N LEU A 227 -50.44 67.60 36.35
CA LEU A 227 -49.40 67.06 37.25
C LEU A 227 -49.41 65.52 37.27
N SER A 228 -50.59 64.90 37.25
CA SER A 228 -50.71 63.44 37.18
C SER A 228 -50.24 62.89 35.82
N GLU A 229 -50.57 63.55 34.72
CA GLU A 229 -50.11 63.18 33.37
C GLU A 229 -48.59 63.31 33.24
N GLN A 230 -48.01 64.42 33.73
CA GLN A 230 -46.56 64.59 33.81
C GLN A 230 -45.90 63.51 34.67
N GLY A 231 -46.47 63.20 35.83
CA GLY A 231 -45.98 62.13 36.70
C GLY A 231 -46.00 60.76 36.01
N LYS A 232 -47.05 60.44 35.25
CA LYS A 232 -47.13 59.18 34.47
C LYS A 232 -46.11 59.13 33.34
N LEU A 233 -45.87 60.25 32.65
CA LEU A 233 -44.85 60.34 31.60
C LEU A 233 -43.45 60.11 32.17
N ILE A 234 -43.11 60.81 33.26
CA ILE A 234 -41.82 60.64 33.94
C ILE A 234 -41.65 59.19 34.43
N LEU A 235 -42.70 58.57 34.99
CA LEU A 235 -42.65 57.17 35.41
C LEU A 235 -42.35 56.24 34.22
N ASN A 236 -43.01 56.46 33.08
CA ASN A 236 -42.76 55.67 31.87
C ASN A 236 -41.31 55.86 31.38
N ASP A 237 -40.82 57.11 31.35
CA ASP A 237 -39.44 57.40 30.98
C ASP A 237 -38.43 56.72 31.90
N ILE A 238 -38.67 56.73 33.22
CA ILE A 238 -37.85 55.99 34.19
C ILE A 238 -37.84 54.50 33.86
N THR A 239 -39.00 53.88 33.67
CA THR A 239 -39.07 52.44 33.37
C THR A 239 -38.37 52.08 32.05
N ASN A 240 -38.45 52.95 31.04
CA ASN A 240 -37.77 52.75 29.77
C ASN A 240 -36.25 52.90 29.91
N LEU A 241 -35.78 53.89 30.67
CA LEU A 241 -34.36 54.07 30.99
C LEU A 241 -33.81 52.90 31.79
N GLU A 242 -34.54 52.39 32.78
CA GLU A 242 -34.15 51.19 33.56
C GLU A 242 -34.00 49.95 32.66
N LYS A 243 -34.91 49.78 31.70
CA LYS A 243 -34.81 48.72 30.70
C LYS A 243 -33.58 48.88 29.80
N GLN A 244 -33.28 50.09 29.36
CA GLN A 244 -32.09 50.39 28.55
C GLN A 244 -30.80 50.14 29.34
N ILE A 245 -30.74 50.58 30.59
CA ILE A 245 -29.60 50.33 31.49
C ILE A 245 -29.38 48.82 31.62
N SER A 246 -30.43 48.06 31.92
CA SER A 246 -30.35 46.60 32.05
C SER A 246 -29.85 45.93 30.77
N GLN A 247 -30.27 46.42 29.60
CA GLN A 247 -29.80 45.92 28.31
C GLN A 247 -28.30 46.22 28.10
N PHE A 248 -27.87 47.46 28.34
CA PHE A 248 -26.46 47.84 28.20
C PHE A 248 -25.55 47.11 29.20
N GLU A 249 -26.03 46.86 30.42
CA GLU A 249 -25.29 46.06 31.40
C GLU A 249 -25.09 44.62 30.93
N PHE A 250 -26.12 44.00 30.33
CA PHE A 250 -26.03 42.68 29.74
C PHE A 250 -25.04 42.64 28.56
N GLU A 251 -25.13 43.63 27.65
CA GLU A 251 -24.21 43.74 26.50
C GLU A 251 -22.75 43.95 26.97
N LYS A 252 -22.54 44.80 27.97
CA LYS A 252 -21.22 45.02 28.59
C LYS A 252 -20.66 43.73 29.19
N LYS A 253 -21.50 42.98 29.93
CA LYS A 253 -21.09 41.70 30.52
C LYS A 253 -20.69 40.70 29.43
N LYS A 254 -21.51 40.55 28.39
CA LYS A 254 -21.23 39.65 27.27
C LYS A 254 -19.92 40.03 26.55
N ALA A 255 -19.72 41.31 26.26
CA ALA A 255 -18.48 41.79 25.65
C ALA A 255 -17.26 41.53 26.55
N SER A 256 -17.39 41.69 27.87
CA SER A 256 -16.29 41.39 28.79
C SER A 256 -15.92 39.90 28.82
N GLU A 257 -16.90 39.01 28.78
CA GLU A 257 -16.67 37.55 28.69
C GLU A 257 -16.01 37.16 27.35
N GLU A 258 -16.38 37.81 26.25
CA GLU A 258 -15.76 37.61 24.94
C GLU A 258 -14.30 38.10 24.92
N ILE A 259 -14.01 39.25 25.54
CA ILE A 259 -12.64 39.76 25.69
C ILE A 259 -11.79 38.80 26.51
N GLU A 260 -12.31 38.28 27.63
CA GLU A 260 -11.58 37.33 28.48
C GLU A 260 -11.25 36.04 27.72
N LYS A 261 -12.21 35.49 26.96
CA LYS A 261 -11.98 34.32 26.09
C LYS A 261 -10.92 34.60 25.02
N ALA A 262 -11.00 35.76 24.36
CA ALA A 262 -10.01 36.15 23.35
C ALA A 262 -8.61 36.29 23.95
N GLN A 263 -8.49 36.85 25.15
CA GLN A 263 -7.22 36.94 25.86
C GLN A 263 -6.63 35.57 26.23
N GLN A 264 -7.46 34.63 26.68
CA GLN A 264 -7.04 33.25 26.94
C GLN A 264 -6.52 32.58 25.66
N GLN A 265 -7.24 32.72 24.55
CA GLN A 265 -6.81 32.19 23.25
C GLN A 265 -5.50 32.81 22.76
N ILE A 266 -5.32 34.13 22.92
CA ILE A 266 -4.06 34.81 22.58
C ILE A 266 -2.90 34.24 23.41
N GLN A 267 -3.09 33.98 24.70
CA GLN A 267 -2.05 33.39 25.54
C GLN A 267 -1.72 31.95 25.14
N GLU A 268 -2.72 31.16 24.74
CA GLU A 268 -2.53 29.80 24.25
C GLU A 268 -1.74 29.79 22.94
N TYR A 269 -2.15 30.59 21.95
CA TYR A 269 -1.41 30.73 20.69
C TYR A 269 0.01 31.28 20.88
N ALA A 270 0.23 32.19 21.84
CA ALA A 270 1.57 32.67 22.15
C ALA A 270 2.47 31.56 22.72
N LYS A 271 1.91 30.64 23.53
CA LYS A 271 2.64 29.47 24.04
C LYS A 271 2.98 28.49 22.92
N GLU A 272 2.01 28.17 22.06
CA GLU A 272 2.21 27.30 20.89
C GLU A 272 3.26 27.88 19.93
N SER A 273 3.18 29.18 19.64
CA SER A 273 4.16 29.86 18.79
C SER A 273 5.57 29.80 19.36
N ASN A 274 5.74 29.99 20.67
CA ASN A 274 7.06 29.87 21.30
C ASN A 274 7.57 28.42 21.25
N HIS A 275 6.70 27.44 21.50
CA HIS A 275 7.05 26.03 21.41
C HIS A 275 7.55 25.65 20.01
N HIS A 276 6.81 26.03 18.96
CA HIS A 276 7.23 25.79 17.58
C HIS A 276 8.51 26.54 17.21
N GLN A 277 8.72 27.75 17.74
CA GLN A 277 9.96 28.49 17.52
C GLN A 277 11.18 27.78 18.12
N ASP A 278 11.03 27.13 19.27
CA ASP A 278 12.09 26.35 19.89
C ASP A 278 12.32 25.02 19.14
N GLU A 279 11.26 24.34 18.69
CA GLU A 279 11.37 23.16 17.80
C GLU A 279 12.12 23.50 16.50
N ILE A 280 11.83 24.65 15.89
CA ILE A 280 12.53 25.13 14.68
C ILE A 280 14.02 25.29 14.96
N LYS A 281 14.41 25.94 16.08
CA LYS A 281 15.84 26.10 16.44
C LYS A 281 16.54 24.76 16.66
N GLU A 282 15.86 23.81 17.31
CA GLU A 282 16.39 22.46 17.50
C GLU A 282 16.61 21.75 16.16
N LEU A 283 15.61 21.80 15.27
CA LEU A 283 15.70 21.22 13.93
C LEU A 283 16.78 21.88 13.08
N GLU A 284 16.93 23.20 13.14
CA GLU A 284 18.02 23.93 12.46
C GLU A 284 19.40 23.44 12.95
N SER A 285 19.57 23.23 14.26
CA SER A 285 20.81 22.66 14.82
C SER A 285 21.07 21.24 14.31
N VAL A 286 20.03 20.41 14.23
CA VAL A 286 20.14 19.04 13.69
C VAL A 286 20.49 19.06 12.20
N ILE A 287 19.86 19.93 11.42
CA ILE A 287 20.14 20.09 9.99
C ILE A 287 21.60 20.49 9.77
N GLU A 288 22.13 21.41 10.56
CA GLU A 288 23.51 21.86 10.40
C GLU A 288 24.51 20.74 10.73
N LYS A 289 24.27 19.97 11.79
CA LYS A 289 25.06 18.76 12.09
C LYS A 289 24.99 17.72 10.97
N LEU A 290 23.81 17.48 10.40
CA LEU A 290 23.63 16.55 9.30
C LEU A 290 24.34 17.01 8.02
N LYS A 291 24.35 18.31 7.72
CA LYS A 291 25.12 18.87 6.60
C LYS A 291 26.62 18.66 6.79
N GLU A 292 27.14 18.90 7.98
CA GLU A 292 28.55 18.68 8.30
C GLU A 292 28.92 17.19 8.17
N GLN A 293 28.06 16.30 8.68
CA GLN A 293 28.23 14.85 8.50
C GLN A 293 28.20 14.44 7.02
N LYS A 294 27.26 14.99 6.24
CA LYS A 294 27.19 14.75 4.79
C LYS A 294 28.48 15.20 4.11
N HIS A 295 28.96 16.41 4.41
CA HIS A 295 30.17 16.94 3.81
C HIS A 295 31.41 16.07 4.11
N ASN A 296 31.53 15.59 5.36
CA ASN A 296 32.58 14.65 5.75
C ASN A 296 32.47 13.30 5.04
N LEU A 297 31.25 12.80 4.81
CA LEU A 297 31.04 11.58 4.04
C LEU A 297 31.36 11.78 2.55
N ASP A 298 31.00 12.92 1.97
CA ASP A 298 31.32 13.26 0.58
C ASP A 298 32.84 13.30 0.36
N TYR A 299 33.61 13.88 1.30
CA TYR A 299 35.09 13.81 1.25
C TYR A 299 35.62 12.38 1.30
N LYS A 300 35.08 11.54 2.20
CA LYS A 300 35.50 10.13 2.29
C LYS A 300 35.19 9.34 1.03
N ILE A 301 34.07 9.64 0.36
CA ILE A 301 33.74 9.01 -0.92
C ILE A 301 34.80 9.35 -1.97
N VAL A 302 35.17 10.62 -2.08
CA VAL A 302 36.22 11.06 -3.02
C VAL A 302 37.56 10.39 -2.70
N ASP A 303 37.95 10.33 -1.42
CA ASP A 303 39.19 9.66 -1.01
C ASP A 303 39.16 8.16 -1.38
N TYR A 304 38.06 7.47 -1.13
CA TYR A 304 37.92 6.05 -1.50
C TYR A 304 37.87 5.82 -3.01
N GLU A 305 37.31 6.73 -3.80
CA GLU A 305 37.36 6.66 -5.27
C GLU A 305 38.79 6.78 -5.80
N ILE A 306 39.60 7.67 -5.19
CA ILE A 306 41.03 7.80 -5.51
C ILE A 306 41.79 6.53 -5.14
N GLU A 307 41.57 5.99 -3.94
CA GLU A 307 42.18 4.73 -3.50
C GLU A 307 41.80 3.56 -4.40
N LEU A 308 40.52 3.43 -4.77
CA LEU A 308 40.04 2.39 -5.66
C LEU A 308 40.72 2.47 -7.03
N LYS A 309 40.81 3.67 -7.61
CA LYS A 309 41.48 3.88 -8.89
C LYS A 309 42.96 3.53 -8.84
N ASN A 310 43.65 3.86 -7.76
CA ASN A 310 45.05 3.49 -7.55
C ASN A 310 45.21 1.97 -7.42
N PHE A 311 44.28 1.31 -6.71
CA PHE A 311 44.26 -0.14 -6.57
C PHE A 311 44.00 -0.84 -7.91
N GLU A 312 43.02 -0.38 -8.70
CA GLU A 312 42.74 -0.90 -10.05
C GLU A 312 43.95 -0.78 -10.97
N THR A 313 44.63 0.37 -10.94
CA THR A 313 45.84 0.59 -11.73
C THR A 313 46.96 -0.38 -11.33
N SER A 314 47.16 -0.56 -10.02
CA SER A 314 48.16 -1.49 -9.48
C SER A 314 47.83 -2.94 -9.80
N PHE A 315 46.55 -3.31 -9.71
CA PHE A 315 46.06 -4.64 -10.05
C PHE A 315 46.28 -4.95 -11.54
N ASN A 316 45.93 -4.02 -12.43
CA ASN A 316 46.14 -4.20 -13.87
C ASN A 316 47.63 -4.37 -14.21
N ASN A 317 48.51 -3.58 -13.58
CA ASN A 317 49.96 -3.74 -13.76
C ASN A 317 50.45 -5.13 -13.29
N LEU A 318 49.97 -5.61 -12.13
CA LEU A 318 50.31 -6.95 -11.63
C LEU A 318 49.79 -8.06 -12.56
N VAL A 319 48.61 -7.90 -13.14
CA VAL A 319 48.05 -8.85 -14.11
C VAL A 319 48.89 -8.88 -15.39
N GLU A 320 49.32 -7.73 -15.89
CA GLU A 320 50.24 -7.66 -17.03
C GLU A 320 51.57 -8.33 -16.74
N GLU A 321 52.20 -8.04 -15.59
CA GLU A 321 53.45 -8.69 -15.17
C GLU A 321 53.28 -10.21 -15.04
N HIS A 322 52.18 -10.67 -14.43
CA HIS A 322 51.86 -12.09 -14.32
C HIS A 322 51.72 -12.74 -15.70
N ASN A 323 51.02 -12.10 -16.64
CA ASN A 323 50.85 -12.62 -18.00
C ASN A 323 52.17 -12.68 -18.76
N GLN A 324 53.04 -11.67 -18.61
CA GLN A 324 54.38 -11.68 -19.18
C GLN A 324 55.21 -12.83 -18.62
N LYS A 325 55.21 -13.02 -17.29
CA LYS A 325 55.93 -14.12 -16.63
C LYS A 325 55.39 -15.48 -17.02
N LYS A 326 54.08 -15.63 -17.19
CA LYS A 326 53.44 -16.86 -17.67
C LYS A 326 53.86 -17.19 -19.11
N LEU A 327 53.88 -16.20 -20.00
CA LEU A 327 54.35 -16.38 -21.38
C LEU A 327 55.83 -16.78 -21.42
N GLU A 328 56.66 -16.13 -20.59
CA GLU A 328 58.08 -16.47 -20.44
C GLU A 328 58.27 -17.91 -19.94
N LEU A 329 57.47 -18.34 -18.97
CA LEU A 329 57.48 -19.72 -18.45
C LEU A 329 57.10 -20.74 -19.53
N GLU A 330 56.03 -20.50 -20.29
CA GLU A 330 55.62 -21.41 -21.37
C GLU A 330 56.66 -21.47 -22.50
N ARG A 331 57.30 -20.35 -22.82
CA ARG A 331 58.44 -20.33 -23.75
C ARG A 331 59.59 -21.19 -23.24
N LEU A 332 59.98 -21.04 -21.97
CA LEU A 332 61.04 -21.83 -21.35
C LEU A 332 60.68 -23.33 -21.29
N ARG A 333 59.43 -23.68 -20.99
CA ARG A 333 58.95 -25.08 -21.04
C ARG A 333 59.04 -25.66 -22.43
N GLY A 334 58.63 -24.93 -23.46
CA GLY A 334 58.76 -25.35 -24.85
C GLY A 334 60.22 -25.55 -25.26
N GLN A 335 61.12 -24.65 -24.83
CA GLN A 335 62.56 -24.80 -25.04
C GLN A 335 63.12 -26.04 -24.33
N LEU A 336 62.74 -26.27 -23.06
CA LEU A 336 63.14 -27.44 -22.30
C LEU A 336 62.71 -28.73 -22.99
N GLN A 337 61.43 -28.84 -23.37
CA GLN A 337 60.89 -30.02 -24.04
C GLN A 337 61.58 -30.27 -25.40
N ASN A 338 61.88 -29.21 -26.15
CA ASN A 338 62.62 -29.35 -27.40
C ASN A 338 64.05 -29.84 -27.14
N THR A 339 64.74 -29.30 -26.13
CA THR A 339 66.08 -29.75 -25.74
C THR A 339 66.06 -31.20 -25.26
N GLU A 340 65.08 -31.61 -24.45
CA GLU A 340 64.89 -33.00 -24.03
C GLU A 340 64.68 -33.93 -25.22
N ASN A 341 63.86 -33.55 -26.20
CA ASN A 341 63.66 -34.31 -27.44
C ASN A 341 64.93 -34.37 -28.32
N ILE A 342 65.77 -33.34 -28.29
CA ILE A 342 67.07 -33.35 -28.98
C ILE A 342 68.03 -34.31 -28.27
N ILE A 343 68.10 -34.25 -26.94
CA ILE A 343 68.93 -35.15 -26.13
C ILE A 343 68.51 -36.61 -26.37
N LYS A 344 67.22 -36.92 -26.28
CA LYS A 344 66.70 -38.27 -26.51
C LYS A 344 67.07 -38.79 -27.90
N ARG A 345 66.88 -37.97 -28.95
CA ARG A 345 67.30 -38.34 -30.33
C ARG A 345 68.81 -38.55 -30.43
N ALA A 346 69.61 -37.73 -29.75
CA ALA A 346 71.06 -37.89 -29.72
C ALA A 346 71.48 -39.18 -29.00
N GLU A 347 70.81 -39.55 -27.92
CA GLU A 347 71.03 -40.82 -27.20
C GLU A 347 70.64 -42.04 -28.04
N GLU A 348 69.48 -42.00 -28.71
CA GLU A 348 69.04 -43.06 -29.64
C GLU A 348 70.02 -43.22 -30.81
N ASN A 349 70.47 -42.09 -31.40
CA ASN A 349 71.50 -42.09 -32.44
C ASN A 349 72.84 -42.64 -31.94
N LYS A 350 73.25 -42.26 -30.73
CA LYS A 350 74.48 -42.80 -30.11
C LYS A 350 74.37 -44.31 -29.92
N ALA A 351 73.23 -44.83 -29.45
CA ALA A 351 73.02 -46.26 -29.26
C ALA A 351 73.07 -47.04 -30.59
N THR A 352 72.47 -46.50 -31.66
CA THR A 352 72.53 -47.11 -32.99
C THR A 352 73.93 -47.08 -33.58
N ILE A 353 74.68 -45.98 -33.41
CA ILE A 353 76.09 -45.90 -33.83
C ILE A 353 76.94 -46.93 -33.07
N LEU A 354 76.78 -47.05 -31.75
CA LEU A 354 77.51 -48.03 -30.94
C LEU A 354 77.22 -49.47 -31.39
N SER A 355 75.96 -49.82 -31.60
CA SER A 355 75.58 -51.15 -32.12
C SER A 355 76.17 -51.40 -33.52
N THR A 356 76.24 -50.37 -34.36
CA THR A 356 76.88 -50.48 -35.68
C THR A 356 78.38 -50.70 -35.55
N ILE A 357 79.06 -50.02 -34.61
CA ILE A 357 80.48 -50.21 -34.32
C ILE A 357 80.72 -51.65 -33.84
N GLU A 358 79.96 -52.15 -32.87
CA GLU A 358 80.10 -53.53 -32.38
C GLU A 358 79.94 -54.56 -33.52
N LYS A 359 78.96 -54.35 -34.41
CA LYS A 359 78.77 -55.21 -35.58
C LYS A 359 79.98 -55.14 -36.52
N ARG A 360 80.51 -53.94 -36.78
CA ARG A 360 81.70 -53.76 -37.63
C ARG A 360 82.96 -54.36 -37.02
N GLU A 361 83.14 -54.28 -35.71
CA GLU A 361 84.25 -54.93 -35.02
C GLU A 361 84.15 -56.46 -35.13
N SER A 362 82.94 -57.02 -35.01
CA SER A 362 82.69 -58.44 -35.27
C SER A 362 82.99 -58.82 -36.72
N ASP A 363 82.48 -58.06 -37.71
CA ASP A 363 82.73 -58.29 -39.13
C ASP A 363 84.25 -58.26 -39.43
N ILE A 364 84.98 -57.29 -38.85
CA ILE A 364 86.44 -57.17 -39.00
C ILE A 364 87.15 -58.38 -38.40
N SER A 365 86.76 -58.83 -37.21
CA SER A 365 87.34 -60.00 -36.56
C SER A 365 87.14 -61.25 -37.42
N GLU A 366 85.94 -61.49 -37.93
CA GLU A 366 85.61 -62.63 -38.80
C GLU A 366 86.39 -62.57 -40.12
N THR A 367 86.37 -61.43 -40.80
CA THR A 367 87.12 -61.22 -42.04
C THR A 367 88.63 -61.39 -41.83
N SER A 368 89.16 -60.94 -40.69
CA SER A 368 90.59 -61.10 -40.39
C SER A 368 91.00 -62.56 -40.20
N ALA A 369 90.12 -63.37 -39.58
CA ALA A 369 90.33 -64.81 -39.47
C ALA A 369 90.25 -65.51 -40.84
N GLU A 370 89.30 -65.12 -41.69
CA GLU A 370 89.21 -65.62 -43.06
C GLU A 370 90.44 -65.27 -43.89
N ILE A 371 90.96 -64.04 -43.79
CA ILE A 371 92.19 -63.62 -44.47
C ILE A 371 93.37 -64.50 -44.05
N GLU A 372 93.50 -64.81 -42.77
CA GLU A 372 94.61 -65.63 -42.27
C GLU A 372 94.52 -67.07 -42.82
N LEU A 373 93.31 -67.66 -42.85
CA LEU A 373 93.06 -68.98 -43.47
C LEU A 373 93.36 -68.97 -44.98
N ILE A 374 92.92 -67.94 -45.70
CA ILE A 374 93.18 -67.81 -47.14
C ILE A 374 94.68 -67.65 -47.40
N LYS A 375 95.41 -66.89 -46.58
CA LYS A 375 96.87 -66.77 -46.72
C LYS A 375 97.55 -68.12 -46.57
N GLU A 376 97.17 -68.90 -45.55
CA GLU A 376 97.71 -70.24 -45.32
C GLU A 376 97.44 -71.14 -46.55
N SER A 377 96.20 -71.17 -47.05
CA SER A 377 95.87 -71.95 -48.25
C SER A 377 96.59 -71.45 -49.51
N THR A 378 96.81 -70.13 -49.63
CA THR A 378 97.50 -69.54 -50.78
C THR A 378 98.98 -69.90 -50.78
N GLU A 379 99.61 -69.96 -49.60
CA GLU A 379 101.01 -70.39 -49.48
C GLU A 379 101.14 -71.88 -49.80
N ASP A 380 100.21 -72.73 -49.34
CA ASP A 380 100.17 -74.15 -49.69
C ASP A 380 100.02 -74.36 -51.21
N VAL A 381 99.05 -73.68 -51.84
CA VAL A 381 98.83 -73.75 -53.30
C VAL A 381 100.04 -73.21 -54.08
N ARG A 382 100.74 -72.21 -53.54
CA ARG A 382 101.94 -71.66 -54.16
C ARG A 382 103.10 -72.66 -54.14
N LEU A 383 103.31 -73.37 -53.04
CA LEU A 383 104.31 -74.44 -52.95
C LEU A 383 104.00 -75.55 -53.96
N GLU A 384 102.73 -75.97 -54.06
CA GLU A 384 102.29 -76.98 -55.03
C GLU A 384 102.50 -76.51 -56.49
N LEU A 385 102.27 -75.22 -56.78
CA LEU A 385 102.49 -74.63 -58.10
C LEU A 385 103.98 -74.54 -58.47
N ASP A 386 104.86 -74.27 -57.50
CA ASP A 386 106.31 -74.26 -57.71
C ASP A 386 106.84 -75.68 -58.00
N GLU A 387 106.33 -76.71 -57.32
CA GLU A 387 106.65 -78.12 -57.62
C GLU A 387 106.19 -78.50 -59.04
N LEU A 388 104.96 -78.15 -59.42
CA LEU A 388 104.41 -78.46 -60.74
C LEU A 388 105.19 -77.75 -61.87
N ASN A 389 105.65 -76.52 -61.65
CA ASN A 389 106.49 -75.80 -62.61
C ASN A 389 107.87 -76.42 -62.79
N PHE A 390 108.47 -76.95 -61.71
CA PHE A 390 109.72 -77.69 -61.80
C PHE A 390 109.55 -78.97 -62.63
N GLU A 391 108.45 -79.69 -62.43
CA GLU A 391 108.13 -80.89 -63.21
C GLU A 391 107.87 -80.57 -64.69
N LYS A 392 107.16 -79.48 -64.98
CA LYS A 392 106.94 -78.97 -66.34
C LYS A 392 108.24 -78.63 -67.07
N GLN A 393 109.20 -77.97 -66.42
CA GLN A 393 110.51 -77.68 -67.03
C GLN A 393 111.27 -78.95 -67.38
N LYS A 394 111.24 -79.96 -66.50
CA LYS A 394 111.89 -81.25 -66.75
C LYS A 394 111.29 -81.96 -67.97
N LEU A 395 109.96 -81.95 -68.11
CA LEU A 395 109.28 -82.57 -69.26
C LEU A 395 109.54 -81.82 -70.58
N SER A 396 109.62 -80.49 -70.57
CA SER A 396 109.90 -79.69 -71.77
C SER A 396 111.30 -79.95 -72.34
N VAL A 397 112.30 -80.20 -71.49
CA VAL A 397 113.65 -80.58 -71.95
C VAL A 397 113.63 -81.96 -72.62
N GLN A 398 112.86 -82.92 -72.09
CA GLN A 398 112.72 -84.25 -72.69
C GLN A 398 112.00 -84.20 -74.04
N GLU A 399 110.97 -83.35 -74.18
CA GLU A 399 110.25 -83.14 -75.43
C GLU A 399 111.19 -82.63 -76.55
N ALA A 400 112.03 -81.64 -76.26
CA ALA A 400 112.96 -81.06 -77.24
C ALA A 400 114.05 -82.06 -77.71
N GLU A 401 114.51 -82.97 -76.85
CA GLU A 401 115.44 -84.04 -77.24
C GLU A 401 114.79 -85.05 -78.20
N ILE A 402 113.53 -85.42 -77.94
CA ILE A 402 112.77 -86.36 -78.77
C ILE A 402 112.49 -85.75 -80.15
N GLU A 403 112.11 -84.48 -80.20
CA GLU A 403 111.77 -83.79 -81.46
C GLU A 403 112.99 -83.69 -82.40
N ASN A 404 114.19 -83.43 -81.85
CA ASN A 404 115.43 -83.42 -82.64
C ASN A 404 115.80 -84.80 -83.18
N LYS A 405 115.62 -85.89 -82.41
CA LYS A 405 115.85 -87.25 -82.88
C LYS A 405 114.90 -87.62 -84.03
N LEU A 406 113.64 -87.21 -83.93
CA LEU A 406 112.60 -87.50 -84.93
C LEU A 406 112.88 -86.77 -86.25
N LYS A 407 113.40 -85.55 -86.19
CA LYS A 407 113.77 -84.75 -87.38
C LYS A 407 114.93 -85.39 -88.18
N GLY A 408 115.95 -85.91 -87.50
CA GLY A 408 117.07 -86.61 -88.14
C GLY A 408 116.63 -87.89 -88.88
N ILE A 409 115.76 -88.70 -88.26
CA ILE A 409 115.26 -89.95 -88.87
C ILE A 409 114.41 -89.66 -90.14
N LYS A 410 113.63 -88.58 -90.15
CA LYS A 410 112.82 -88.19 -91.33
C LYS A 410 113.67 -87.80 -92.55
N GLU A 411 114.82 -87.16 -92.34
CA GLU A 411 115.72 -86.77 -93.43
C GLU A 411 116.42 -87.99 -94.07
N GLU A 412 116.76 -89.01 -93.28
CA GLU A 412 117.30 -90.27 -93.80
C GLU A 412 116.26 -91.07 -94.58
N ALA A 413 115.02 -91.15 -94.08
CA ALA A 413 113.94 -91.85 -94.76
C ALA A 413 113.64 -91.27 -96.16
N SER A 414 113.63 -89.93 -96.29
CA SER A 414 113.36 -89.25 -97.57
C SER A 414 114.44 -89.49 -98.64
N LYS A 415 115.70 -89.75 -98.24
CA LYS A 415 116.77 -90.11 -99.19
C LYS A 415 116.56 -91.51 -99.77
N PHE A 416 116.29 -92.50 -98.91
CA PHE A 416 116.07 -93.88 -99.35
C PHE A 416 114.80 -94.02 -100.22
N GLU A 417 113.77 -93.24 -99.94
CA GLU A 417 112.50 -93.27 -100.70
C GLU A 417 112.70 -92.78 -102.15
N ASN A 418 113.54 -91.77 -102.36
CA ASN A 418 113.89 -91.26 -103.70
C ASN A 418 114.74 -92.26 -104.51
N GLU A 419 115.68 -92.97 -103.88
CA GLU A 419 116.46 -94.02 -104.55
C GLU A 419 115.58 -95.20 -104.96
N LEU A 420 114.64 -95.62 -104.10
CA LEU A 420 113.70 -96.70 -104.39
C LEU A 420 112.78 -96.37 -105.57
N SER A 421 112.34 -95.12 -105.69
CA SER A 421 111.51 -94.67 -106.81
C SER A 421 112.22 -94.79 -108.16
N LYS A 422 113.55 -94.56 -108.19
CA LYS A 422 114.34 -94.61 -109.42
C LYS A 422 114.49 -96.04 -109.94
N PHE A 423 114.83 -96.98 -109.06
CA PHE A 423 114.94 -98.41 -109.41
C PHE A 423 113.60 -99.02 -109.83
N ARG A 424 112.46 -98.55 -109.29
CA ARG A 424 111.13 -99.00 -109.71
C ARG A 424 110.82 -98.62 -111.16
N SER A 425 111.25 -97.45 -111.63
CA SER A 425 111.01 -96.99 -113.00
C SER A 425 111.79 -97.82 -114.02
N GLU A 426 113.07 -98.11 -113.75
CA GLU A 426 113.92 -98.92 -114.64
C GLU A 426 113.41 -100.37 -114.75
N ARG A 427 112.87 -100.93 -113.66
CA ARG A 427 112.29 -102.29 -113.67
C ARG A 427 111.03 -102.38 -114.53
N GLN A 428 110.23 -101.32 -114.58
CA GLN A 428 108.96 -101.30 -115.32
C GLN A 428 109.20 -101.34 -116.84
N GLU A 429 110.17 -100.57 -117.35
CA GLU A 429 110.50 -100.56 -118.79
C GLU A 429 110.94 -101.93 -119.32
N VAL A 430 111.73 -102.68 -118.54
CA VAL A 430 112.18 -104.03 -118.93
C VAL A 430 111.03 -105.04 -118.91
N SER A 431 110.11 -104.91 -117.95
CA SER A 431 108.94 -105.79 -117.83
C SER A 431 107.99 -105.66 -119.03
N ASP A 432 107.78 -104.43 -119.51
CA ASP A 432 106.88 -104.17 -120.64
C ASP A 432 107.44 -104.72 -121.97
N TYR A 433 108.76 -104.80 -122.12
CA TYR A 433 109.41 -105.40 -123.29
C TYR A 433 109.25 -106.94 -123.34
N ILE A 434 109.32 -107.60 -122.19
CA ILE A 434 109.13 -109.06 -122.08
C ILE A 434 107.67 -109.43 -122.40
N HIS A 435 106.72 -108.67 -121.86
CA HIS A 435 105.30 -108.93 -122.11
C HIS A 435 104.91 -108.82 -123.60
N GLY A 436 105.53 -107.89 -124.34
CA GLY A 436 105.31 -107.75 -125.79
C GLY A 436 105.84 -108.92 -126.63
N ALA A 437 106.85 -109.65 -126.15
CA ALA A 437 107.40 -110.81 -126.86
C ALA A 437 106.53 -112.07 -126.68
N ASP A 438 105.98 -112.28 -125.47
CA ASP A 438 105.11 -113.44 -125.17
C ASP A 438 103.80 -113.41 -125.97
N VAL A 439 103.22 -112.22 -126.19
CA VAL A 439 101.99 -112.07 -126.96
C VAL A 439 102.19 -112.50 -128.43
N LYS A 440 103.35 -112.22 -129.04
CA LYS A 440 103.64 -112.65 -130.41
C LYS A 440 103.83 -114.16 -130.55
N LEU A 441 104.34 -114.80 -129.52
CA LEU A 441 104.58 -116.25 -129.51
C LEU A 441 103.26 -117.03 -129.47
N ASN A 442 102.31 -116.55 -128.65
CA ASN A 442 100.97 -117.14 -128.57
C ASN A 442 100.15 -116.94 -129.86
N GLU A 443 100.33 -115.84 -130.58
CA GLU A 443 99.62 -115.60 -131.84
C GLU A 443 100.04 -116.57 -132.96
N ILE A 444 101.31 -116.99 -132.98
CA ILE A 444 101.84 -117.92 -133.98
C ILE A 444 101.39 -119.36 -133.70
N ASN A 445 101.37 -119.79 -132.43
CA ASN A 445 100.89 -121.13 -132.05
C ASN A 445 99.40 -121.32 -132.37
N PHE A 446 98.59 -120.29 -132.13
CA PHE A 446 97.15 -120.35 -132.40
C PHE A 446 96.82 -120.45 -133.90
N ARG A 447 97.66 -119.90 -134.78
CA ARG A 447 97.50 -120.07 -136.24
C ARG A 447 97.87 -121.47 -136.72
N LEU A 448 98.71 -122.18 -135.98
CA LEU A 448 99.18 -123.53 -136.32
C LEU A 448 98.12 -124.58 -135.96
N GLU A 449 97.50 -124.47 -134.79
CA GLU A 449 96.40 -125.35 -134.36
C GLU A 449 95.18 -125.25 -135.29
N ASN A 450 94.77 -124.03 -135.64
CA ASN A 450 93.63 -123.82 -136.53
C ASN A 450 93.86 -124.41 -137.93
N LEU A 451 95.10 -124.48 -138.43
CA LEU A 451 95.41 -125.02 -139.75
C LEU A 451 95.31 -126.55 -139.79
N VAL A 452 95.63 -127.21 -138.67
CA VAL A 452 95.52 -128.67 -138.51
C VAL A 452 94.06 -129.10 -138.40
N GLU A 453 93.27 -128.34 -137.64
CA GLU A 453 91.86 -128.65 -137.40
C GLU A 453 91.01 -128.44 -138.65
N HIS A 454 91.28 -127.37 -139.41
CA HIS A 454 90.54 -127.05 -140.62
C HIS A 454 90.74 -128.08 -141.75
N ILE A 455 91.92 -128.71 -141.87
CA ILE A 455 92.18 -129.76 -142.87
C ILE A 455 91.45 -131.07 -142.49
N LYS A 456 91.29 -131.34 -141.19
CA LYS A 456 90.68 -132.56 -140.68
C LYS A 456 89.17 -132.58 -140.90
N GLU A 457 88.50 -131.45 -140.69
CA GLU A 457 87.05 -131.35 -140.83
C GLU A 457 86.59 -131.32 -142.29
N GLU A 458 87.34 -130.68 -143.18
CA GLU A 458 86.85 -130.42 -144.53
C GLU A 458 87.20 -131.53 -145.55
N TYR A 459 88.22 -132.35 -145.28
CA TYR A 459 88.73 -133.34 -146.26
C TYR A 459 88.91 -134.78 -145.73
N SER A 460 88.49 -135.09 -144.49
CA SER A 460 88.43 -136.45 -143.91
C SER A 460 89.71 -137.30 -144.10
N THR A 461 90.89 -136.70 -143.89
CA THR A 461 92.19 -137.41 -143.97
C THR A 461 93.17 -136.90 -142.91
N ASP A 462 94.00 -137.76 -142.32
CA ASP A 462 95.12 -137.36 -141.44
C ASP A 462 96.40 -137.06 -142.25
N LEU A 463 97.10 -136.00 -141.87
CA LEU A 463 98.34 -135.52 -142.49
C LEU A 463 99.53 -136.41 -142.07
N GLU A 464 99.92 -137.34 -142.94
CA GLU A 464 101.26 -137.93 -142.92
C GLU A 464 102.08 -137.46 -144.13
N PHE A 465 103.29 -137.01 -143.82
CA PHE A 465 104.19 -136.29 -144.72
C PHE A 465 104.79 -137.19 -145.81
N LYS A 466 104.69 -136.77 -147.07
CA LYS A 466 105.58 -137.26 -148.14
C LYS A 466 105.90 -136.15 -149.15
N GLU A 467 107.19 -135.97 -149.43
CA GLU A 467 107.74 -134.97 -150.35
C GLU A 467 107.40 -135.25 -151.82
N PHE A 468 107.09 -134.19 -152.57
CA PHE A 468 107.23 -134.11 -154.01
C PHE A 468 107.77 -132.74 -154.41
N GLU A 469 108.69 -132.72 -155.38
CA GLU A 469 109.23 -131.51 -155.99
C GLU A 469 108.40 -131.07 -157.21
N ASP A 470 108.35 -129.73 -157.34
CA ASP A 470 107.88 -128.86 -158.43
C ASP A 470 106.39 -128.50 -158.60
N GLY A 471 106.15 -127.19 -158.86
CA GLY A 471 104.84 -126.69 -159.30
C GLY A 471 104.65 -125.16 -159.39
N GLU A 472 105.42 -124.50 -160.25
CA GLU A 472 105.57 -123.05 -160.47
C GLU A 472 104.39 -122.28 -161.12
N THR A 473 103.12 -122.59 -160.85
CA THR A 473 102.00 -121.96 -161.62
C THR A 473 100.76 -121.54 -160.83
N PHE A 474 100.87 -121.32 -159.51
CA PHE A 474 99.74 -120.94 -158.68
C PHE A 474 99.80 -119.48 -158.18
N ASP A 475 99.03 -118.59 -158.80
CA ASP A 475 98.89 -117.19 -158.37
C ASP A 475 97.77 -117.05 -157.33
N PHE A 476 98.18 -116.89 -156.06
CA PHE A 476 97.30 -116.72 -154.91
C PHE A 476 96.44 -115.44 -154.93
N LYS A 477 96.75 -114.45 -155.79
CA LYS A 477 96.07 -113.15 -155.76
C LYS A 477 94.77 -113.13 -156.54
N GLU A 478 94.67 -113.90 -157.63
CA GLU A 478 93.47 -113.95 -158.47
C GLU A 478 92.36 -114.79 -157.81
N ARG A 479 92.70 -115.92 -157.18
CA ARG A 479 91.72 -116.81 -156.54
C ARG A 479 91.10 -116.27 -155.27
N ARG A 480 91.80 -115.37 -154.56
CA ARG A 480 91.24 -114.69 -153.38
C ARG A 480 90.05 -113.80 -153.73
N ASN A 481 90.06 -113.17 -154.92
CA ASN A 481 88.95 -112.34 -155.40
C ASN A 481 87.76 -113.20 -155.89
N GLU A 482 88.02 -114.38 -156.45
CA GLU A 482 86.98 -115.31 -156.88
C GLU A 482 86.25 -115.96 -155.68
N VAL A 483 86.98 -116.29 -154.61
CA VAL A 483 86.41 -116.80 -153.34
C VAL A 483 85.53 -115.75 -152.64
N HIS A 484 85.89 -114.46 -152.72
CA HIS A 484 85.06 -113.41 -152.14
C HIS A 484 83.76 -113.20 -152.92
N GLY A 485 83.81 -113.28 -154.25
CA GLY A 485 82.62 -113.22 -155.12
C GLY A 485 81.68 -114.42 -154.94
N LEU A 486 82.20 -115.63 -154.73
CA LEU A 486 81.41 -116.84 -154.47
C LEU A 486 80.78 -116.83 -153.06
N LYS A 487 81.41 -116.21 -152.05
CA LYS A 487 80.81 -116.01 -150.71
C LYS A 487 79.65 -115.00 -150.71
N GLU A 488 79.67 -113.98 -151.58
CA GLU A 488 78.53 -113.07 -151.78
C GLU A 488 77.35 -113.75 -152.51
N GLN A 489 77.60 -114.77 -153.32
CA GLN A 489 76.54 -115.59 -153.93
C GLN A 489 75.96 -116.64 -152.97
N ILE A 490 76.75 -117.20 -152.04
CA ILE A 490 76.31 -118.20 -151.05
C ILE A 490 75.48 -117.58 -149.90
N LYS A 491 75.73 -116.32 -149.52
CA LYS A 491 74.92 -115.64 -148.48
C LYS A 491 73.51 -115.26 -148.96
N ASN A 492 73.30 -115.21 -150.28
CA ASN A 492 72.01 -114.88 -150.90
C ASN A 492 71.06 -116.09 -151.07
N LEU A 493 71.34 -117.26 -150.46
CA LEU A 493 70.56 -118.50 -150.67
C LEU A 493 69.97 -119.22 -149.41
N GLY A 494 70.15 -118.72 -148.17
CA GLY A 494 69.32 -119.02 -146.97
C GLY A 494 69.33 -120.45 -146.34
N PRO A 495 68.99 -120.60 -145.04
CA PRO A 495 68.49 -121.87 -144.48
C PRO A 495 67.22 -121.74 -143.58
N ILE A 496 66.42 -122.83 -143.56
CA ILE A 496 65.03 -122.94 -143.08
C ILE A 496 64.91 -123.78 -141.78
N ASN A 497 64.01 -123.32 -140.91
CA ASN A 497 63.50 -123.75 -139.58
C ASN A 497 63.30 -125.26 -139.30
N LEU A 498 63.68 -125.75 -138.10
CA LEU A 498 63.52 -127.17 -137.70
C LEU A 498 63.49 -127.54 -136.19
N LEU A 499 63.13 -126.67 -135.24
CA LEU A 499 62.89 -127.12 -133.84
C LEU A 499 61.56 -126.62 -133.23
N ALA A 500 60.54 -126.55 -134.08
CA ALA A 500 59.12 -126.66 -133.74
C ALA A 500 58.72 -128.01 -133.09
N TYR A 501 59.69 -128.85 -132.70
CA TYR A 501 59.50 -130.11 -131.97
C TYR A 501 59.75 -129.95 -130.47
N SER A 502 60.63 -129.04 -130.03
CA SER A 502 60.79 -128.75 -128.60
C SER A 502 59.58 -128.03 -128.02
N GLU A 503 58.89 -127.21 -128.84
CA GLU A 503 57.57 -126.65 -128.50
C GLU A 503 56.47 -127.73 -128.39
N TYR A 504 56.64 -128.93 -128.95
CA TYR A 504 55.72 -130.06 -128.77
C TYR A 504 56.01 -130.85 -127.47
N GLU A 505 57.28 -131.04 -127.12
CA GLU A 505 57.69 -131.70 -125.87
C GLU A 505 57.42 -130.82 -124.64
N GLU A 506 57.67 -129.51 -124.70
CA GLU A 506 57.32 -128.57 -123.62
C GLU A 506 55.81 -128.51 -123.39
N GLU A 507 54.99 -128.55 -124.45
CA GLU A 507 53.53 -128.55 -124.34
C GLU A 507 52.98 -129.93 -123.89
N ARG A 508 53.71 -131.03 -124.13
CA ARG A 508 53.41 -132.37 -123.57
C ARG A 508 53.74 -132.44 -122.08
N GLU A 509 54.89 -131.92 -121.65
CA GLU A 509 55.24 -131.86 -120.23
C GLU A 509 54.26 -130.98 -119.43
N ARG A 510 53.70 -129.94 -120.08
CA ARG A 510 52.62 -129.12 -119.50
C ARG A 510 51.27 -129.86 -119.40
N MET A 511 50.97 -130.77 -120.33
CA MET A 511 49.84 -131.71 -120.26
C MET A 511 50.00 -132.71 -119.11
N GLU A 512 51.21 -133.23 -118.90
CA GLU A 512 51.57 -134.12 -117.77
C GLU A 512 51.48 -133.39 -116.42
N PHE A 513 51.79 -132.09 -116.39
CA PHE A 513 51.67 -131.23 -115.21
C PHE A 513 50.21 -130.95 -114.80
N LEU A 514 49.27 -130.83 -115.75
CA LEU A 514 47.83 -130.72 -115.47
C LEU A 514 47.16 -132.08 -115.14
N GLN A 515 47.76 -133.18 -115.58
CA GLN A 515 47.38 -134.56 -115.21
C GLN A 515 47.57 -134.82 -113.71
N ASN A 516 48.60 -134.24 -113.09
CA ASN A 516 48.86 -134.34 -111.67
C ASN A 516 48.00 -133.39 -110.81
N GLN A 517 47.60 -132.24 -111.37
CA GLN A 517 46.91 -131.19 -110.61
C GLN A 517 45.52 -131.56 -110.14
N ARG A 518 44.98 -132.72 -110.54
CA ARG A 518 43.60 -132.99 -110.17
C ARG A 518 43.15 -134.44 -110.12
N ASN A 519 44.12 -135.36 -109.93
CA ASN A 519 44.04 -136.38 -108.87
C ASN A 519 43.24 -135.91 -107.64
N ASP A 520 43.35 -134.62 -107.38
CA ASP A 520 42.97 -133.99 -106.14
C ASP A 520 41.47 -133.86 -105.87
N LEU A 521 40.65 -133.64 -106.87
CA LEU A 521 39.28 -133.17 -106.54
C LEU A 521 38.23 -134.19 -106.78
N VAL A 522 38.48 -135.03 -107.75
CA VAL A 522 37.42 -135.86 -108.24
C VAL A 522 37.65 -137.20 -107.65
N ASN A 523 36.95 -137.27 -106.56
CA ASN A 523 36.10 -138.39 -106.44
C ASN A 523 36.96 -139.64 -106.24
N SER A 524 37.89 -139.55 -105.28
CA SER A 524 37.51 -139.09 -103.93
C SER A 524 36.24 -139.76 -103.52
N GLU A 525 36.21 -140.23 -102.29
CA GLU A 525 34.95 -140.57 -101.65
C GLU A 525 34.25 -141.79 -102.27
N LYS A 526 34.43 -142.04 -103.56
CA LYS A 526 33.67 -142.97 -104.30
C LYS A 526 34.51 -144.19 -104.39
N ASP A 527 34.12 -144.99 -103.43
CA ASP A 527 33.85 -146.34 -103.76
C ASP A 527 35.07 -147.24 -103.56
N LEU A 528 36.11 -146.67 -102.92
CA LEU A 528 36.57 -147.04 -101.56
C LEU A 528 35.41 -147.48 -100.63
N ILE A 529 34.24 -146.89 -100.81
CA ILE A 529 33.00 -147.16 -100.07
C ILE A 529 32.16 -148.29 -100.69
N LYS A 530 32.43 -148.68 -101.95
CA LYS A 530 31.73 -149.76 -102.61
C LYS A 530 32.70 -150.90 -102.88
N THR A 531 33.04 -151.57 -101.80
CA THR A 531 32.24 -152.73 -101.41
C THR A 531 33.17 -153.94 -101.51
N ILE A 532 34.32 -153.95 -100.82
CA ILE A 532 34.38 -153.92 -99.33
C ILE A 532 33.18 -154.54 -98.59
N ASN A 533 31.99 -154.61 -99.18
CA ASN A 533 30.72 -154.80 -98.56
C ASN A 533 29.91 -155.89 -99.21
N GLU A 534 30.27 -156.39 -100.38
CA GLU A 534 29.63 -157.60 -100.89
C GLU A 534 30.73 -158.54 -101.37
N ILE A 535 31.90 -158.55 -100.70
CA ILE A 535 32.06 -159.24 -99.39
C ILE A 535 31.91 -160.72 -99.62
N ASN A 536 32.57 -161.48 -98.77
CA ASN A 536 31.94 -162.16 -97.65
C ASN A 536 30.48 -162.67 -97.78
N GLU A 537 29.82 -162.53 -98.92
CA GLU A 537 28.42 -162.76 -99.23
C GLU A 537 28.30 -163.67 -100.43
N THR A 538 29.38 -164.19 -101.01
CA THR A 538 29.37 -165.59 -101.50
C THR A 538 30.76 -166.26 -101.53
N ALA A 539 31.70 -165.77 -100.68
CA ALA A 539 32.40 -166.59 -99.67
C ALA A 539 31.42 -167.20 -98.66
N GLN A 540 30.23 -166.61 -98.57
CA GLN A 540 29.05 -167.39 -98.34
C GLN A 540 29.15 -168.64 -99.23
N ASN A 541 29.09 -169.74 -98.56
CA ASN A 541 27.73 -170.19 -98.43
C ASN A 541 27.11 -170.44 -99.79
N LEU A 542 27.83 -171.14 -100.63
CA LEU A 542 27.78 -172.50 -100.19
C LEU A 542 29.04 -173.19 -100.70
N PHE A 543 30.06 -173.31 -99.85
CA PHE A 543 29.88 -174.05 -98.57
C PHE A 543 29.00 -175.31 -98.75
N ALA A 544 28.93 -175.75 -99.97
CA ALA A 544 28.11 -176.81 -100.41
C ALA A 544 28.98 -177.74 -101.24
N GLU A 545 30.20 -178.09 -100.87
CA GLU A 545 30.70 -178.36 -99.52
C GLU A 545 29.78 -179.24 -98.66
N THR A 546 28.51 -178.97 -98.50
CA THR A 546 27.50 -179.97 -98.82
C THR A 546 27.47 -180.22 -100.33
N PHE A 547 28.05 -181.27 -100.85
CA PHE A 547 27.30 -182.51 -100.76
C PHE A 547 27.60 -183.35 -102.02
N MET A 548 28.84 -183.30 -102.53
CA MET A 548 29.65 -184.54 -102.54
C MET A 548 29.35 -185.52 -101.40
N GLU A 549 28.94 -185.10 -100.22
CA GLU A 549 28.19 -185.97 -99.31
C GLU A 549 26.84 -186.34 -99.99
N ILE A 550 26.70 -187.23 -100.95
CA ILE A 550 26.43 -188.63 -100.61
C ILE A 550 26.02 -189.32 -101.93
N LYS A 551 26.86 -190.26 -102.35
CA LYS A 551 26.61 -191.46 -103.19
C LYS A 551 26.20 -191.32 -104.66
#